data_AF-A0A1H6ZM80-F1
#
_entry.id   AF-A0A1H6ZM80-F1
#
_cell.length_a   1.000
_cell.length_b   1.000
_cell.length_c   1.000
_cell.angle_alpha   90.00
_cell.angle_beta   90.00
_cell.angle_gamma   90.00
#
_symmetry.space_group_name_H-M   'P 1'
#
loop_
_entity.id
_entity.type
_entity.pdbx_description
1 polymer ?
#
loop_
_entity_poly.entity_id
_entity_poly.type
_entity_poly.pdbx_seq_one_letter_code
_entity_poly.pdbx_strand_id
1 'polypeptide(L)'
;MEAVAVLKRPVTPSPVIYSAVLPELIGLVYEGLNEARPWGALAERLRQVLGAINVTVTLLHAEDRPSDIQVMSVEEGDDTDWLLAERLYRERFTHIKLVDPKSLPPGEVIVFGPEDVETECAAHMAFLNLASCLRTCFAEPGGMRCWIDVIRGHSDPERPFAASDRELIGALLPHLTRALGLYARLKRQEAEKSIYEGCLDHLVLGCLLLDGDAQLLCVNQAARAIIDKHRGIELNHGRVLLQERAAQQALEKAIANALAARAQEGGHYRGELVRLQARDGVLLGMLATPAPLIAYYQGRHVPSVIIYLSELTESLAMQQVSGGSAAELIAQLLDLTRQEARLAALLACGQTISEAAGQMGIAVTAARNYSKNIYAKLGIKGQNDLVRILFKSFALLR
;
A
#
# COMPACT_ATOMS: atom_id res chain seq x y z
N MET A 1 -47.57 40.21 42.22
CA MET A 1 -46.94 38.88 42.32
C MET A 1 -46.17 38.66 41.03
N GLU A 2 -44.91 39.07 41.04
CA GLU A 2 -44.00 39.00 39.89
C GLU A 2 -43.55 37.56 39.64
N ALA A 3 -43.58 37.16 38.37
CA ALA A 3 -43.05 35.89 37.91
C ALA A 3 -41.53 36.01 37.72
N VAL A 4 -40.77 35.30 38.54
CA VAL A 4 -39.31 35.21 38.45
C VAL A 4 -38.95 34.36 37.23
N ALA A 5 -38.49 35.02 36.16
CA ALA A 5 -37.85 34.36 35.03
C ALA A 5 -36.47 33.85 35.46
N VAL A 6 -36.33 32.52 35.59
CA VAL A 6 -35.04 31.86 35.78
C VAL A 6 -34.26 31.92 34.46
N LEU A 7 -33.41 32.94 34.32
CA LEU A 7 -32.38 33.00 33.30
C LEU A 7 -31.39 31.84 33.53
N LYS A 8 -31.55 30.75 32.75
CA LYS A 8 -30.48 29.75 32.59
C LYS A 8 -29.30 30.44 31.90
N ARG A 9 -28.25 30.74 32.67
CA ARG A 9 -26.96 31.14 32.11
C ARG A 9 -26.44 30.02 31.20
N PRO A 10 -25.95 30.32 29.99
CA PRO A 10 -25.27 29.32 29.18
C PRO A 10 -24.00 28.87 29.90
N VAL A 11 -23.86 27.56 30.07
CA VAL A 11 -22.67 26.92 30.65
C VAL A 11 -21.52 27.18 29.67
N THR A 12 -20.57 28.01 30.07
CA THR A 12 -19.23 28.03 29.47
C THR A 12 -18.60 26.66 29.72
N PRO A 13 -18.08 25.96 28.69
CA PRO A 13 -17.39 24.71 28.91
C PRO A 13 -16.17 24.96 29.81
N SER A 14 -16.27 24.46 31.04
CA SER A 14 -15.24 24.61 32.07
C SER A 14 -14.00 23.78 31.68
N PRO A 15 -12.76 24.19 31.98
CA PRO A 15 -11.54 23.42 31.71
C PRO A 15 -11.56 21.98 32.28
N VAL A 16 -12.49 21.69 33.19
CA VAL A 16 -12.78 20.37 33.74
C VAL A 16 -13.38 19.39 32.72
N ILE A 17 -14.05 19.87 31.66
CA ILE A 17 -14.70 19.00 30.67
C ILE A 17 -13.66 18.33 29.76
N TYR A 18 -12.64 19.08 29.31
CA TYR A 18 -11.64 18.55 28.40
C TYR A 18 -10.62 17.62 29.06
N SER A 19 -10.37 17.74 30.37
CA SER A 19 -9.49 16.81 31.09
C SER A 19 -10.03 15.37 31.11
N ALA A 20 -11.35 15.20 31.10
CA ALA A 20 -12.00 13.89 31.05
C ALA A 20 -11.99 13.27 29.64
N VAL A 21 -12.01 14.11 28.59
CA VAL A 21 -12.13 13.68 27.19
C VAL A 21 -10.75 13.51 26.51
N LEU A 22 -9.71 14.18 27.00
CA LEU A 22 -8.37 14.11 26.42
C LEU A 22 -7.80 12.67 26.31
N PRO A 23 -7.90 11.79 27.34
CA PRO A 23 -7.42 10.41 27.22
C PRO A 23 -8.13 9.62 26.11
N GLU A 24 -9.44 9.85 25.94
CA GLU A 24 -10.24 9.24 24.88
C GLU A 24 -9.75 9.69 23.50
N LEU A 25 -9.57 11.00 23.30
CA LEU A 25 -9.07 11.55 22.04
C LEU A 25 -7.65 11.06 21.73
N ILE A 26 -6.77 10.94 22.73
CA ILE A 26 -5.44 10.35 22.55
C ILE A 26 -5.54 8.89 22.09
N GLY A 27 -6.49 8.11 22.62
CA GLY A 27 -6.78 6.76 22.15
C GLY A 27 -7.11 6.74 20.66
N LEU A 28 -8.08 7.58 20.25
CA LEU A 28 -8.51 7.70 18.85
C LEU A 28 -7.39 8.15 17.90
N VAL A 29 -6.45 8.98 18.37
CA VAL A 29 -5.26 9.35 17.58
C VAL A 29 -4.43 8.13 17.17
N TYR A 30 -4.27 7.15 18.07
CA TYR A 30 -3.51 5.94 17.77
C TYR A 30 -4.36 4.82 17.15
N GLU A 31 -5.64 4.71 17.50
CA GLU A 31 -6.55 3.75 16.88
C GLU A 31 -6.82 4.08 15.41
N GLY A 32 -6.78 5.37 15.05
CA GLY A 32 -6.93 5.85 13.68
C GLY A 32 -5.95 5.24 12.67
N LEU A 33 -4.80 4.72 13.13
CA LEU A 33 -3.85 3.99 12.29
C LEU A 33 -4.42 2.67 11.73
N ASN A 34 -5.41 2.07 12.41
CA ASN A 34 -6.02 0.80 12.05
C ASN A 34 -7.36 0.96 11.32
N GLU A 35 -7.86 2.19 11.18
CA GLU A 35 -9.11 2.47 10.48
C GLU A 35 -8.93 2.37 8.95
N ALA A 36 -9.97 1.93 8.25
CA ALA A 36 -9.97 1.93 6.78
C ALA A 36 -9.81 3.35 6.19
N ARG A 37 -10.34 4.36 6.91
CA ARG A 37 -10.10 5.79 6.67
C ARG A 37 -9.40 6.36 7.90
N PRO A 38 -8.10 6.68 7.85
CA PRO A 38 -7.36 7.09 9.03
C PRO A 38 -7.98 8.30 9.74
N TRP A 39 -8.09 8.22 11.08
CA TRP A 39 -8.61 9.29 11.94
C TRP A 39 -10.07 9.71 11.69
N GLY A 40 -10.90 8.84 11.11
CA GLY A 40 -12.33 9.11 10.94
C GLY A 40 -13.06 9.22 12.27
N ALA A 41 -12.80 8.28 13.19
CA ALA A 41 -13.41 8.33 14.53
C ALA A 41 -12.91 9.55 15.34
N LEU A 42 -11.64 9.92 15.19
CA LEU A 42 -11.09 11.14 15.79
C LEU A 42 -11.79 12.40 15.26
N ALA A 43 -11.99 12.50 13.94
CA ALA A 43 -12.67 13.64 13.33
C ALA A 43 -14.10 13.79 13.87
N GLU A 44 -14.85 12.69 13.95
CA GLU A 44 -16.20 12.67 14.53
C GLU A 44 -16.21 13.11 15.99
N ARG A 45 -15.26 12.59 16.79
CA ARG A 45 -15.22 12.94 18.20
C ARG A 45 -14.83 14.39 18.44
N LEU A 46 -13.85 14.91 17.68
CA LEU A 46 -13.50 16.32 17.70
C LEU A 46 -14.69 17.20 17.30
N ARG A 47 -15.48 16.78 16.29
CA ARG A 47 -16.67 17.51 15.84
C ARG A 47 -17.67 17.68 16.97
N GLN A 48 -17.99 16.60 17.67
CA GLN A 48 -18.93 16.62 18.80
C GLN A 48 -18.41 17.43 19.99
N VAL A 49 -17.15 17.22 20.37
CA VAL A 49 -16.55 17.84 21.57
C VAL A 49 -16.37 19.34 21.39
N LEU A 50 -16.01 19.77 20.19
CA LEU A 50 -15.80 21.17 19.86
C LEU A 50 -17.06 21.85 19.30
N GLY A 51 -18.19 21.15 19.20
CA GLY A 51 -19.45 21.71 18.66
C GLY A 51 -19.30 22.24 17.24
N ALA A 52 -18.60 21.50 16.39
CA ALA A 52 -18.30 21.87 15.02
C ALA A 52 -19.35 21.33 14.04
N ILE A 53 -19.56 22.03 12.93
CA ILE A 53 -20.37 21.54 11.80
C ILE A 53 -19.56 20.64 10.88
N ASN A 54 -18.24 20.84 10.82
CA ASN A 54 -17.31 20.01 10.05
C ASN A 54 -15.97 19.87 10.79
N VAL A 55 -15.41 18.66 10.79
CA VAL A 55 -13.99 18.43 11.03
C VAL A 55 -13.37 17.72 9.84
N THR A 56 -12.28 18.28 9.30
CA THR A 56 -11.53 17.71 8.19
C THR A 56 -10.09 17.40 8.62
N VAL A 57 -9.64 16.18 8.38
CA VAL A 57 -8.24 15.75 8.47
C VAL A 57 -7.69 15.65 7.05
N THR A 58 -6.75 16.52 6.69
CA THR A 58 -6.16 16.57 5.35
C THR A 58 -4.74 16.01 5.38
N LEU A 59 -4.50 14.93 4.64
CA LEU A 59 -3.17 14.32 4.47
C LEU A 59 -2.57 14.75 3.13
N LEU A 60 -1.55 15.62 3.17
CA LEU A 60 -0.84 16.01 1.96
C LEU A 60 0.34 15.08 1.70
N HIS A 61 0.26 14.43 0.55
CA HIS A 61 1.30 13.55 0.02
C HIS A 61 2.06 14.28 -1.10
N ALA A 62 3.03 15.12 -0.71
CA ALA A 62 3.91 15.87 -1.61
C ALA A 62 3.20 16.69 -2.72
N GLU A 63 3.96 17.46 -3.50
CA GLU A 63 3.42 18.41 -4.48
C GLU A 63 2.92 17.75 -5.78
N ASP A 64 3.17 16.46 -5.97
CA ASP A 64 2.96 15.75 -7.24
C ASP A 64 1.59 15.07 -7.39
N ARG A 65 0.71 15.13 -6.38
CA ARG A 65 -0.65 14.60 -6.48
C ARG A 65 -1.67 15.70 -6.78
N PRO A 66 -2.64 15.43 -7.69
CA PRO A 66 -3.66 16.42 -8.06
C PRO A 66 -4.68 16.68 -6.95
N SER A 67 -4.77 15.83 -5.92
CA SER A 67 -5.68 16.02 -4.79
C SER A 67 -5.11 15.42 -3.51
N ASP A 68 -5.42 16.08 -2.39
CA ASP A 68 -5.06 15.63 -1.05
C ASP A 68 -6.05 14.56 -0.60
N ILE A 69 -5.63 13.70 0.33
CA ILE A 69 -6.55 12.72 0.94
C ILE A 69 -7.22 13.42 2.12
N GLN A 70 -8.54 13.51 2.08
CA GLN A 70 -9.33 14.14 3.14
C GLN A 70 -10.21 13.11 3.82
N VAL A 71 -10.24 13.17 5.15
CA VAL A 71 -11.16 12.43 6.00
C VAL A 71 -12.02 13.45 6.73
N MET A 72 -13.31 13.45 6.45
CA MET A 72 -14.26 14.43 6.99
C MET A 72 -15.28 13.77 7.91
N SER A 73 -15.64 14.49 8.96
CA SER A 73 -16.87 14.29 9.73
C SER A 73 -17.70 15.56 9.59
N VAL A 74 -18.97 15.40 9.24
CA VAL A 74 -19.90 16.48 8.94
C VAL A 74 -21.15 16.31 9.81
N GLU A 75 -21.73 17.42 10.26
CA GLU A 75 -22.97 17.42 11.04
C GLU A 75 -24.14 16.84 10.25
N GLU A 76 -25.04 16.15 10.97
CA GLU A 76 -26.24 15.59 10.37
C GLU A 76 -27.15 16.70 9.86
N GLY A 77 -27.47 16.68 8.56
CA GLY A 77 -28.28 17.70 7.91
C GLY A 77 -27.50 18.88 7.31
N ASP A 78 -26.17 18.85 7.33
CA ASP A 78 -25.34 19.78 6.55
C ASP A 78 -25.19 19.29 5.10
N ASP A 79 -25.82 20.01 4.18
CA ASP A 79 -25.80 19.73 2.73
C ASP A 79 -24.62 20.39 1.98
N THR A 80 -23.64 20.95 2.71
CA THR A 80 -22.49 21.64 2.12
C THR A 80 -21.54 20.69 1.41
N ASP A 81 -21.22 20.96 0.14
CA ASP A 81 -20.15 20.26 -0.59
C ASP A 81 -18.77 20.78 -0.16
N TRP A 82 -18.26 20.22 0.94
CA TRP A 82 -16.98 20.60 1.52
C TRP A 82 -15.76 20.28 0.64
N LEU A 83 -15.86 19.29 -0.26
CA LEU A 83 -14.79 19.02 -1.23
C LEU A 83 -14.75 20.11 -2.31
N LEU A 84 -15.92 20.57 -2.78
CA LEU A 84 -15.98 21.71 -3.70
C LEU A 84 -15.52 23.00 -3.04
N ALA A 85 -15.90 23.24 -1.79
CA ALA A 85 -15.43 24.38 -1.01
C ALA A 85 -13.90 24.41 -0.96
N GLU A 86 -13.27 23.29 -0.60
CA GLU A 86 -11.81 23.17 -0.50
C GLU A 86 -11.11 23.44 -1.85
N ARG A 87 -11.63 22.91 -2.96
CA ARG A 87 -11.12 23.23 -4.31
C ARG A 87 -11.18 24.73 -4.61
N LEU A 88 -12.32 25.37 -4.31
CA LEU A 88 -12.49 26.81 -4.55
C LEU A 88 -11.53 27.64 -3.67
N TYR A 89 -11.32 27.26 -2.41
CA TYR A 89 -10.32 27.89 -1.55
C TYR A 89 -8.91 27.77 -2.12
N ARG A 90 -8.55 26.59 -2.63
CA ARG A 90 -7.24 26.35 -3.25
C ARG A 90 -7.03 27.20 -4.51
N GLU A 91 -8.05 27.32 -5.35
CA GLU A 91 -7.97 28.05 -6.62
C GLU A 91 -8.00 29.57 -6.45
N ARG A 92 -8.79 30.09 -5.50
CA ARG A 92 -9.12 31.52 -5.44
C ARG A 92 -8.54 32.26 -4.24
N PHE A 93 -8.20 31.56 -3.15
CA PHE A 93 -7.90 32.21 -1.86
C PHE A 93 -6.54 31.80 -1.26
N THR A 94 -5.69 31.08 -2.00
CA THR A 94 -4.35 30.67 -1.53
C THR A 94 -3.37 31.82 -1.33
N HIS A 95 -3.65 33.02 -1.85
CA HIS A 95 -2.88 34.22 -1.53
C HIS A 95 -3.09 34.71 -0.09
N ILE A 96 -4.16 34.27 0.58
CA ILE A 96 -4.48 34.62 1.97
C ILE A 96 -3.81 33.63 2.91
N LYS A 97 -2.77 34.06 3.64
CA LYS A 97 -1.96 33.21 4.52
C LYS A 97 -2.74 32.42 5.58
N LEU A 98 -3.84 32.98 6.11
CA LEU A 98 -4.67 32.29 7.11
C LEU A 98 -5.46 31.13 6.48
N VAL A 99 -5.84 31.27 5.21
CA VAL A 99 -6.68 30.33 4.47
C VAL A 99 -5.85 29.27 3.76
N ASP A 100 -4.64 29.59 3.33
CA ASP A 100 -3.70 28.63 2.77
C ASP A 100 -3.15 27.68 3.86
N PRO A 101 -3.49 26.38 3.84
CA PRO A 101 -2.97 25.44 4.83
C PRO A 101 -1.44 25.36 4.84
N LYS A 102 -0.79 25.55 3.68
CA LYS A 102 0.67 25.42 3.54
C LYS A 102 1.44 26.53 4.24
N SER A 103 0.80 27.66 4.48
CA SER A 103 1.37 28.80 5.19
C SER A 103 1.50 28.56 6.70
N LEU A 104 0.79 27.58 7.28
CA LEU A 104 0.85 27.25 8.70
C LEU A 104 2.01 26.28 9.02
N PRO A 105 3.00 26.65 9.84
CA PRO A 105 4.07 25.74 10.23
C PRO A 105 3.57 24.63 11.18
N PRO A 106 4.21 23.46 11.17
CA PRO A 106 3.86 22.37 12.07
C PRO A 106 4.01 22.75 13.55
N GLY A 107 3.05 22.35 14.38
CA GLY A 107 2.99 22.63 15.81
C GLY A 107 2.21 23.89 16.18
N GLU A 108 1.77 24.68 15.20
CA GLU A 108 0.94 25.85 15.44
C GLU A 108 -0.56 25.54 15.40
N VAL A 109 -1.31 26.34 16.15
CA VAL A 109 -2.78 26.34 16.18
C VAL A 109 -3.24 27.77 15.94
N ILE A 110 -4.00 27.98 14.87
CA ILE A 110 -4.60 29.28 14.54
C ILE A 110 -6.12 29.18 14.60
N VAL A 111 -6.75 30.32 14.83
CA VAL A 111 -8.20 30.49 14.69
C VAL A 111 -8.42 31.70 13.82
N PHE A 112 -9.28 31.58 12.82
CA PHE A 112 -9.66 32.67 11.93
C PHE A 112 -11.14 32.54 11.55
N GLY A 113 -11.73 33.63 11.08
CA GLY A 113 -13.09 33.68 10.57
C GLY A 113 -13.27 34.75 9.49
N PRO A 114 -14.53 35.05 9.12
CA PRO A 114 -14.84 36.04 8.09
C PRO A 114 -14.27 37.44 8.34
N GLU A 115 -14.03 37.81 9.60
CA GLU A 115 -13.48 39.13 9.98
C GLU A 115 -11.97 39.26 9.71
N ASP A 116 -11.25 38.15 9.54
CA ASP A 116 -9.80 38.11 9.39
C ASP A 116 -9.34 38.07 7.92
N VAL A 117 -10.29 38.08 6.97
CA VAL A 117 -10.03 37.87 5.54
C VAL A 117 -10.68 38.97 4.69
N GLU A 118 -10.32 39.02 3.41
CA GLU A 118 -10.91 39.98 2.46
C GLU A 118 -12.39 39.69 2.17
N THR A 119 -13.13 40.71 1.73
CA THR A 119 -14.59 40.69 1.56
C THR A 119 -15.10 39.53 0.72
N GLU A 120 -14.40 39.17 -0.37
CA GLU A 120 -14.80 38.07 -1.24
C GLU A 120 -14.71 36.72 -0.52
N CYS A 121 -13.62 36.49 0.21
CA CYS A 121 -13.41 35.28 0.99
C CYS A 121 -14.39 35.21 2.17
N ALA A 122 -14.64 36.33 2.86
CA ALA A 122 -15.61 36.44 3.94
C ALA A 122 -17.03 36.11 3.47
N ALA A 123 -17.44 36.62 2.30
CA ALA A 123 -18.73 36.30 1.69
C ALA A 123 -18.85 34.80 1.34
N HIS A 124 -17.76 34.18 0.87
CA HIS A 124 -17.74 32.75 0.60
C HIS A 124 -17.83 31.92 1.90
N MET A 125 -17.12 32.30 2.96
CA MET A 125 -17.24 31.68 4.28
C MET A 125 -18.68 31.76 4.81
N ALA A 126 -19.31 32.92 4.71
CA ALA A 126 -20.71 33.10 5.13
C ALA A 126 -21.67 32.20 4.33
N PHE A 127 -21.45 32.07 3.01
CA PHE A 127 -22.25 31.18 2.15
C PHE A 127 -22.14 29.71 2.58
N LEU A 128 -20.97 29.26 3.02
CA LEU A 128 -20.71 27.90 3.52
C LEU A 128 -21.12 27.69 4.98
N ASN A 129 -21.79 28.67 5.60
CA ASN A 129 -22.05 28.66 7.03
C ASN A 129 -20.77 28.50 7.87
N LEU A 130 -19.61 29.03 7.44
CA LEU A 130 -18.35 29.02 8.18
C LEU A 130 -18.22 30.32 8.99
N ALA A 131 -18.43 30.23 10.30
CA ALA A 131 -18.29 31.36 11.22
C ALA A 131 -16.88 31.44 11.83
N SER A 132 -16.28 30.29 12.13
CA SER A 132 -14.91 30.21 12.66
C SER A 132 -14.26 28.90 12.29
N CYS A 133 -12.96 28.95 11.98
CA CYS A 133 -12.12 27.79 11.71
C CYS A 133 -10.96 27.76 12.70
N LEU A 134 -10.82 26.65 13.44
CA LEU A 134 -9.59 26.32 14.15
C LEU A 134 -8.79 25.37 13.26
N ARG A 135 -7.57 25.79 12.93
CA ARG A 135 -6.64 25.00 12.12
C ARG A 135 -5.40 24.66 12.92
N THR A 136 -4.96 23.43 12.79
CA THR A 136 -3.63 23.01 13.26
C THR A 136 -2.90 22.22 12.19
N CYS A 137 -1.57 22.30 12.21
CA CYS A 137 -0.66 21.58 11.32
C CYS A 137 0.27 20.70 12.16
N PHE A 138 0.50 19.47 11.72
CA PHE A 138 1.53 18.59 12.27
C PHE A 138 2.23 17.85 11.15
N ALA A 139 3.49 17.51 11.38
CA ALA A 139 4.35 16.90 10.38
C ALA A 139 5.24 15.84 11.01
N GLU A 140 5.62 14.87 10.21
CA GLU A 140 6.62 13.88 10.58
C GLU A 140 7.97 14.17 9.90
N PRO A 141 9.11 13.66 10.44
CA PRO A 141 10.45 14.02 9.96
C PRO A 141 10.73 13.74 8.46
N GLY A 142 10.00 12.79 7.85
CA GLY A 142 10.07 12.45 6.42
C GLY A 142 9.33 13.41 5.49
N GLY A 143 8.72 14.48 6.02
CA GLY A 143 8.12 15.57 5.24
C GLY A 143 6.61 15.44 5.00
N MET A 144 5.97 14.34 5.41
CA MET A 144 4.51 14.26 5.36
C MET A 144 3.88 15.24 6.34
N ARG A 145 2.89 16.00 5.87
CA ARG A 145 2.17 17.01 6.67
C ARG A 145 0.69 16.68 6.70
N CYS A 146 0.06 17.00 7.81
CA CYS A 146 -1.36 16.89 8.01
C CYS A 146 -1.93 18.13 8.66
N TRP A 147 -3.16 18.46 8.27
CA TRP A 147 -3.94 19.50 8.90
C TRP A 147 -5.21 18.93 9.52
N ILE A 148 -5.62 19.53 10.62
CA ILE A 148 -6.98 19.37 11.15
C ILE A 148 -7.64 20.74 11.11
N ASP A 149 -8.75 20.79 10.39
CA ASP A 149 -9.64 21.94 10.31
C ASP A 149 -10.92 21.62 11.07
N VAL A 150 -11.23 22.45 12.08
CA VAL A 150 -12.47 22.36 12.86
C VAL A 150 -13.29 23.60 12.56
N ILE A 151 -14.44 23.42 11.94
CA ILE A 151 -15.29 24.50 11.46
C ILE A 151 -16.57 24.59 12.29
N ARG A 152 -16.84 25.75 12.88
CA ARG A 152 -18.12 26.08 13.52
C ARG A 152 -18.97 26.95 12.61
N GLY A 153 -20.28 26.72 12.65
CA GLY A 153 -21.25 27.53 11.92
C GLY A 153 -21.90 28.64 12.71
N HIS A 154 -22.78 29.39 12.04
CA HIS A 154 -23.42 30.62 12.57
C HIS A 154 -24.54 30.34 13.58
N SER A 155 -24.84 29.07 13.88
CA SER A 155 -25.89 28.69 14.82
C SER A 155 -25.60 29.15 16.27
N ASP A 156 -24.35 29.50 16.59
CA ASP A 156 -23.94 30.14 17.85
C ASP A 156 -22.84 31.20 17.59
N PRO A 157 -23.21 32.40 17.07
CA PRO A 157 -22.27 33.42 16.58
C PRO A 157 -21.30 33.96 17.65
N GLU A 158 -21.63 33.79 18.94
CA GLU A 158 -20.87 34.36 20.06
C GLU A 158 -19.90 33.37 20.73
N ARG A 159 -19.64 32.20 20.12
CA ARG A 159 -18.63 31.25 20.62
C ARG A 159 -17.45 31.05 19.65
N PRO A 160 -16.57 32.07 19.50
CA PRO A 160 -15.25 31.81 18.92
C PRO A 160 -14.55 30.69 19.69
N PHE A 161 -13.63 29.97 19.05
CA PHE A 161 -12.85 28.94 19.72
C PHE A 161 -12.16 29.54 20.95
N ALA A 162 -12.48 29.00 22.12
CA ALA A 162 -11.97 29.48 23.39
C ALA A 162 -10.49 29.11 23.57
N ALA A 163 -9.81 29.74 24.53
CA ALA A 163 -8.44 29.36 24.88
C ALA A 163 -8.34 27.86 25.24
N SER A 164 -9.36 27.33 25.92
CA SER A 164 -9.46 25.91 26.27
C SER A 164 -9.55 24.98 25.04
N ASP A 165 -10.17 25.43 23.94
CA ASP A 165 -10.23 24.66 22.69
C ASP A 165 -8.83 24.56 22.05
N ARG A 166 -8.07 25.66 22.08
CA ARG A 166 -6.67 25.69 21.61
C ARG A 166 -5.76 24.85 22.50
N GLU A 167 -5.96 24.89 23.82
CA GLU A 167 -5.21 24.06 24.77
C GLU A 167 -5.45 22.56 24.53
N LEU A 168 -6.70 22.15 24.25
CA LEU A 168 -7.02 20.77 23.92
C LEU A 168 -6.28 20.31 22.66
N ILE A 169 -6.35 21.08 21.58
CA ILE A 169 -5.64 20.75 20.32
C ILE A 169 -4.12 20.78 20.53
N GLY A 170 -3.62 21.75 21.29
CA GLY A 170 -2.23 21.84 21.71
C GLY A 170 -1.74 20.61 22.48
N ALA A 171 -2.59 20.04 23.35
CA ALA A 171 -2.29 18.81 24.07
C ALA A 171 -2.29 17.57 23.16
N LEU A 172 -3.10 17.55 22.09
CA LEU A 172 -3.14 16.46 21.12
C LEU A 172 -1.99 16.50 20.11
N LEU A 173 -1.46 17.68 19.79
CA LEU A 173 -0.40 17.87 18.77
C LEU A 173 0.80 16.92 18.91
N PRO A 174 1.41 16.72 20.10
CA PRO A 174 2.51 15.77 20.26
C PRO A 174 2.10 14.30 19.99
N HIS A 175 0.84 13.95 20.22
CA HIS A 175 0.31 12.61 19.92
C HIS A 175 0.04 12.45 18.43
N LEU A 176 -0.55 13.47 17.78
CA LEU A 176 -0.79 13.53 16.34
C LEU A 176 0.52 13.41 15.55
N THR A 177 1.55 14.18 15.92
CA THR A 177 2.88 14.09 15.31
C THR A 177 3.48 12.68 15.44
N ARG A 178 3.35 12.05 16.61
CA ARG A 178 3.84 10.66 16.82
C ARG A 178 3.05 9.65 16.00
N ALA A 179 1.73 9.74 16.00
CA ALA A 179 0.86 8.86 15.21
C ALA A 179 1.12 9.02 13.72
N LEU A 180 1.34 10.24 13.24
CA LEU A 180 1.71 10.51 11.86
C LEU A 180 3.05 9.88 11.47
N GLY A 181 4.05 9.94 12.35
CA GLY A 181 5.33 9.26 12.14
C GLY A 181 5.20 7.73 12.09
N LEU A 182 4.35 7.14 12.93
CA LEU A 182 4.03 5.72 12.87
C LEU A 182 3.32 5.36 11.57
N TYR A 183 2.33 6.17 11.15
CA TYR A 183 1.60 5.98 9.91
C TYR A 183 2.54 6.05 8.69
N ALA A 184 3.41 7.06 8.62
CA ALA A 184 4.38 7.22 7.55
C ALA A 184 5.32 6.01 7.44
N ARG A 185 5.82 5.53 8.59
CA ARG A 185 6.69 4.35 8.65
C ARG A 185 5.95 3.09 8.19
N LEU A 186 4.71 2.88 8.64
CA LEU A 186 3.89 1.75 8.21
C LEU A 186 3.64 1.78 6.70
N LYS A 187 3.21 2.93 6.15
CA LYS A 187 2.97 3.08 4.71
C LYS A 187 4.23 2.89 3.86
N ARG A 188 5.39 3.32 4.36
CA ARG A 188 6.68 3.05 3.70
C ARG A 188 6.98 1.55 3.66
N GLN A 189 6.78 0.85 4.77
CA GLN A 189 6.96 -0.61 4.82
C GLN A 189 5.97 -1.36 3.92
N GLU A 190 4.71 -0.92 3.85
CA GLU A 190 3.72 -1.48 2.92
C GLU A 190 4.11 -1.26 1.46
N ALA A 191 4.60 -0.07 1.10
CA ALA A 191 5.06 0.25 -0.25
C ALA A 191 6.30 -0.59 -0.62
N GLU A 192 7.30 -0.67 0.25
CA GLU A 192 8.48 -1.51 0.05
C GLU A 192 8.09 -2.99 -0.13
N LYS A 193 7.22 -3.51 0.74
CA LYS A 193 6.67 -4.86 0.64
C LYS A 193 6.00 -5.09 -0.73
N SER A 194 5.13 -4.16 -1.15
CA SER A 194 4.42 -4.28 -2.43
C SER A 194 5.37 -4.27 -3.63
N ILE A 195 6.43 -3.46 -3.60
CA ILE A 195 7.46 -3.44 -4.64
C ILE A 195 8.18 -4.79 -4.70
N TYR A 196 8.60 -5.33 -3.55
CA TYR A 196 9.30 -6.62 -3.49
C TYR A 196 8.41 -7.80 -3.86
N GLU A 197 7.13 -7.80 -3.46
CA GLU A 197 6.14 -8.80 -3.90
C GLU A 197 5.98 -8.75 -5.42
N GLY A 198 5.87 -7.55 -6.01
CA GLY A 198 5.87 -7.37 -7.46
C GLY A 198 7.12 -7.95 -8.13
N CYS A 199 8.31 -7.78 -7.55
CA CYS A 199 9.53 -8.43 -8.05
C CYS A 199 9.47 -9.97 -8.04
N LEU A 200 8.88 -10.59 -7.00
CA LEU A 200 8.69 -12.05 -6.95
C LEU A 200 7.69 -12.52 -8.02
N ASP A 201 6.65 -11.73 -8.24
CA ASP A 201 5.66 -12.01 -9.28
C ASP A 201 6.28 -11.92 -10.68
N HIS A 202 7.18 -10.96 -10.91
CA HIS A 202 7.98 -10.88 -12.13
C HIS A 202 8.86 -12.11 -12.34
N LEU A 203 9.40 -12.72 -11.27
CA LEU A 203 10.20 -13.95 -11.34
C LEU A 203 9.36 -15.24 -11.46
N VAL A 204 8.03 -15.14 -11.44
CA VAL A 204 7.10 -16.28 -11.43
C VAL A 204 7.40 -17.24 -10.27
N LEU A 205 7.90 -16.69 -9.16
CA LEU A 205 8.17 -17.46 -7.97
C LEU A 205 7.01 -17.30 -7.00
N GLY A 206 6.21 -18.36 -6.87
CA GLY A 206 5.16 -18.41 -5.86
C GLY A 206 5.76 -18.45 -4.46
N CYS A 207 5.19 -17.67 -3.54
CA CYS A 207 5.56 -17.63 -2.14
C CYS A 207 4.29 -17.71 -1.28
N LEU A 208 4.28 -18.66 -0.35
CA LEU A 208 3.26 -18.78 0.69
C LEU A 208 3.93 -18.67 2.05
N LEU A 209 3.34 -17.84 2.92
CA LEU A 209 3.81 -17.65 4.28
C LEU A 209 2.83 -18.32 5.24
N LEU A 210 3.33 -19.24 6.07
CA LEU A 210 2.51 -19.97 7.04
C LEU A 210 2.90 -19.60 8.47
N ASP A 211 1.92 -19.66 9.38
CA ASP A 211 2.14 -19.55 10.82
C ASP A 211 2.57 -20.88 11.48
N GLY A 212 2.68 -20.87 12.81
CA GLY A 212 3.07 -22.05 13.59
C GLY A 212 2.06 -23.20 13.55
N ASP A 213 0.80 -22.93 13.19
CA ASP A 213 -0.27 -23.92 13.04
C ASP A 213 -0.45 -24.39 11.58
N ALA A 214 0.53 -24.02 10.72
CA ALA A 214 0.51 -24.21 9.28
C ALA A 214 -0.68 -23.53 8.57
N GLN A 215 -1.18 -22.42 9.12
CA GLN A 215 -2.20 -21.59 8.49
C GLN A 215 -1.57 -20.51 7.63
N LEU A 216 -2.19 -20.23 6.50
CA LEU A 216 -1.76 -19.23 5.54
C LEU A 216 -1.91 -17.82 6.13
N LEU A 217 -0.79 -17.11 6.22
CA LEU A 217 -0.72 -15.70 6.57
C LEU A 217 -0.72 -14.80 5.32
N CYS A 218 0.01 -15.21 4.28
CA CYS A 218 0.18 -14.44 3.06
C CYS A 218 0.42 -15.35 1.86
N VAL A 219 -0.01 -14.92 0.69
CA VAL A 219 0.27 -15.56 -0.61
C VAL A 219 0.49 -14.45 -1.64
N ASN A 220 1.57 -14.53 -2.43
CA ASN A 220 1.80 -13.59 -3.53
C ASN A 220 0.98 -13.95 -4.77
N GLN A 221 0.95 -13.04 -5.76
CA GLN A 221 0.15 -13.23 -6.96
C GLN A 221 0.63 -14.42 -7.80
N ALA A 222 1.95 -14.64 -7.91
CA ALA A 222 2.49 -15.80 -8.63
C ALA A 222 2.04 -17.13 -8.03
N ALA A 223 2.09 -17.30 -6.70
CA ALA A 223 1.60 -18.52 -6.06
C ALA A 223 0.11 -18.72 -6.30
N ARG A 224 -0.69 -17.63 -6.19
CA ARG A 224 -2.13 -17.69 -6.46
C ARG A 224 -2.41 -18.12 -7.90
N ALA A 225 -1.68 -17.55 -8.87
CA ALA A 225 -1.81 -17.89 -10.28
C ALA A 225 -1.47 -19.37 -10.55
N ILE A 226 -0.38 -19.89 -9.98
CA ILE A 226 0.00 -21.31 -10.12
C ILE A 226 -1.09 -22.21 -9.53
N ILE A 227 -1.61 -21.87 -8.35
CA ILE A 227 -2.63 -22.67 -7.65
C ILE A 227 -3.96 -22.66 -8.40
N ASP A 228 -4.40 -21.51 -8.91
CA ASP A 228 -5.67 -21.39 -9.63
C ASP A 228 -5.59 -22.00 -11.05
N LYS A 229 -4.39 -22.02 -11.66
CA LYS A 229 -4.14 -22.59 -12.99
C LYS A 229 -4.12 -24.12 -12.99
N HIS A 230 -3.49 -24.73 -11.99
CA HIS A 230 -3.21 -26.17 -12.00
C HIS A 230 -4.12 -26.98 -11.09
N ARG A 231 -4.65 -28.10 -11.61
CA ARG A 231 -5.43 -29.04 -10.80
C ARG A 231 -4.49 -29.92 -9.96
N GLY A 232 -4.81 -30.07 -8.67
CA GLY A 232 -4.07 -30.94 -7.75
C GLY A 232 -3.45 -30.22 -6.56
N ILE A 233 -3.50 -28.89 -6.54
CA ILE A 233 -3.15 -28.03 -5.41
C ILE A 233 -4.31 -27.08 -5.14
N GLU A 234 -4.70 -26.95 -3.88
CA GLU A 234 -5.83 -26.12 -3.47
C GLU A 234 -5.50 -25.39 -2.17
N LEU A 235 -6.06 -24.19 -2.00
CA LEU A 235 -6.07 -23.47 -0.73
C LEU A 235 -7.44 -23.64 -0.10
N ASN A 236 -7.54 -24.44 0.96
CA ASN A 236 -8.79 -24.69 1.65
C ASN A 236 -8.66 -24.38 3.14
N HIS A 237 -9.58 -23.59 3.69
CA HIS A 237 -9.59 -23.15 5.09
C HIS A 237 -8.22 -22.65 5.60
N GLY A 238 -7.48 -21.91 4.76
CA GLY A 238 -6.14 -21.39 5.12
C GLY A 238 -5.01 -22.42 5.03
N ARG A 239 -5.24 -23.62 4.50
CA ARG A 239 -4.21 -24.67 4.35
C ARG A 239 -3.96 -25.02 2.90
N VAL A 240 -2.71 -25.40 2.60
CA VAL A 240 -2.33 -25.96 1.31
C VAL A 240 -2.68 -27.45 1.31
N LEU A 241 -3.55 -27.85 0.39
CA LEU A 241 -3.95 -29.25 0.19
C LEU A 241 -3.49 -29.71 -1.18
N LEU A 242 -2.76 -30.83 -1.19
CA LEU A 242 -2.37 -31.55 -2.38
C LEU A 242 -3.27 -32.77 -2.55
N GLN A 243 -3.77 -32.99 -3.76
CA GLN A 243 -4.65 -34.14 -4.02
C GLN A 243 -3.89 -35.49 -4.00
N GLU A 244 -2.60 -35.48 -4.34
CA GLU A 244 -1.75 -36.67 -4.27
C GLU A 244 -1.32 -36.92 -2.82
N ARG A 245 -1.75 -38.06 -2.23
CA ARG A 245 -1.50 -38.38 -0.82
C ARG A 245 -0.01 -38.43 -0.46
N ALA A 246 0.82 -38.98 -1.34
CA ALA A 246 2.27 -39.05 -1.11
C ALA A 246 2.90 -37.64 -1.08
N ALA A 247 2.50 -36.77 -2.02
CA ALA A 247 2.95 -35.38 -2.05
C ALA A 247 2.44 -34.59 -0.83
N GLN A 248 1.18 -34.79 -0.42
CA GLN A 248 0.62 -34.16 0.79
C GLN A 248 1.41 -34.55 2.04
N GLN A 249 1.71 -35.84 2.22
CA GLN A 249 2.52 -36.31 3.36
C GLN A 249 3.94 -35.74 3.33
N ALA A 250 4.55 -35.63 2.15
CA ALA A 250 5.85 -34.99 1.98
C ALA A 250 5.80 -33.50 2.35
N LEU A 251 4.74 -32.77 1.95
CA LEU A 251 4.53 -31.38 2.30
C LEU A 251 4.34 -31.17 3.80
N GLU A 252 3.48 -31.97 4.43
CA GLU A 252 3.25 -31.91 5.89
C GLU A 252 4.55 -32.16 6.66
N LYS A 253 5.34 -33.15 6.23
CA LYS A 253 6.65 -33.44 6.82
C LYS A 253 7.63 -32.27 6.64
N ALA A 254 7.70 -31.70 5.44
CA ALA A 254 8.57 -30.58 5.12
C ALA A 254 8.24 -29.34 5.98
N ILE A 255 6.95 -29.06 6.17
CA ILE A 255 6.45 -27.99 7.05
C ILE A 255 6.83 -28.28 8.51
N ALA A 256 6.57 -29.49 9.00
CA ALA A 256 6.90 -29.88 10.37
C ALA A 256 8.41 -29.76 10.68
N ASN A 257 9.25 -30.17 9.73
CA ASN A 257 10.71 -30.03 9.85
C ASN A 257 11.15 -28.56 9.84
N ALA A 258 10.56 -27.72 9.00
CA ALA A 258 10.82 -26.28 9.00
C ALA A 258 10.42 -25.63 10.33
N LEU A 259 9.26 -25.98 10.90
CA LEU A 259 8.82 -25.51 12.20
C LEU A 259 9.78 -25.93 13.33
N ALA A 260 10.18 -27.19 13.35
CA ALA A 260 11.13 -27.71 14.32
C ALA A 260 12.50 -27.02 14.23
N ALA A 261 12.99 -26.79 13.00
CA ALA A 261 14.25 -26.09 12.77
C ALA A 261 14.21 -24.63 13.22
N ARG A 262 13.08 -23.93 13.03
CA ARG A 262 12.90 -22.55 13.51
C ARG A 262 12.99 -22.44 15.04
N ALA A 263 12.62 -23.50 15.76
CA ALA A 263 12.70 -23.54 17.22
C ALA A 263 14.12 -23.80 17.76
N GLN A 264 15.05 -24.27 16.92
CA GLN A 264 16.42 -24.57 17.32
C GLN A 264 17.36 -23.42 16.93
N GLU A 265 17.96 -22.76 17.93
CA GLU A 265 19.01 -21.77 17.67
C GLU A 265 20.27 -22.47 17.13
N GLY A 266 20.77 -22.03 15.97
CA GLY A 266 22.07 -22.44 15.42
C GLY A 266 22.06 -23.58 14.39
N GLY A 267 20.89 -24.09 13.97
CA GLY A 267 20.80 -25.10 12.91
C GLY A 267 20.74 -24.51 11.49
N HIS A 268 21.61 -24.95 10.58
CA HIS A 268 21.53 -24.62 9.15
C HIS A 268 20.53 -25.53 8.42
N TYR A 269 19.25 -25.45 8.75
CA TYR A 269 18.21 -26.16 7.99
C TYR A 269 17.86 -25.36 6.72
N ARG A 270 18.15 -25.93 5.55
CA ARG A 270 17.98 -25.28 4.24
C ARG A 270 16.57 -25.45 3.64
N GLY A 271 15.69 -26.18 4.31
CA GLY A 271 14.38 -26.57 3.81
C GLY A 271 14.32 -27.97 3.23
N GLU A 272 13.10 -28.42 2.92
CA GLU A 272 12.83 -29.71 2.30
C GLU A 272 12.04 -29.51 1.00
N LEU A 273 12.48 -30.20 -0.07
CA LEU A 273 11.88 -30.14 -1.39
C LEU A 273 10.75 -31.15 -1.50
N VAL A 274 9.64 -30.69 -2.06
CA VAL A 274 8.47 -31.53 -2.36
C VAL A 274 8.18 -31.41 -3.85
N ARG A 275 8.03 -32.57 -4.48
CA ARG A 275 7.69 -32.70 -5.89
C ARG A 275 6.21 -33.00 -6.00
N LEU A 276 5.50 -32.28 -6.87
CA LEU A 276 4.09 -32.53 -7.16
C LEU A 276 3.89 -32.64 -8.67
N GLN A 277 3.30 -33.75 -9.11
CA GLN A 277 2.83 -33.88 -10.48
C GLN A 277 1.36 -33.43 -10.51
N ALA A 278 1.09 -32.24 -11.06
CA ALA A 278 -0.27 -31.76 -11.22
C ALA A 278 -1.05 -32.63 -12.22
N ARG A 279 -2.38 -32.62 -12.14
CA ARG A 279 -3.24 -33.52 -12.94
C ARG A 279 -3.22 -33.23 -14.43
N ASP A 280 -2.85 -32.01 -14.81
CA ASP A 280 -2.65 -31.58 -16.19
C ASP A 280 -1.27 -31.98 -16.75
N GLY A 281 -0.45 -32.70 -15.98
CA GLY A 281 0.87 -33.17 -16.39
C GLY A 281 1.99 -32.17 -16.14
N VAL A 282 1.72 -31.01 -15.53
CA VAL A 282 2.76 -30.06 -15.13
C VAL A 282 3.44 -30.51 -13.85
N LEU A 283 4.77 -30.42 -13.83
CA LEU A 283 5.60 -30.68 -12.67
C LEU A 283 5.76 -29.39 -11.85
N LEU A 284 5.31 -29.41 -10.61
CA LEU A 284 5.49 -28.35 -9.65
C LEU A 284 6.58 -28.73 -8.65
N GLY A 285 7.46 -27.76 -8.36
CA GLY A 285 8.46 -27.84 -7.30
C GLY A 285 8.03 -26.96 -6.12
N MET A 286 8.07 -27.53 -4.93
CA MET A 286 7.84 -26.79 -3.68
C MET A 286 9.07 -26.91 -2.79
N LEU A 287 9.46 -25.82 -2.12
CA LEU A 287 10.51 -25.80 -1.11
C LEU A 287 9.96 -25.18 0.17
N ALA A 288 9.84 -25.97 1.24
CA ALA A 288 9.44 -25.46 2.55
C ALA A 288 10.68 -25.12 3.38
N THR A 289 10.83 -23.85 3.78
CA THR A 289 11.94 -23.35 4.60
C THR A 289 11.42 -22.70 5.87
N PRO A 290 12.22 -22.67 6.96
CA PRO A 290 11.88 -21.92 8.15
C PRO A 290 11.88 -20.42 7.84
N ALA A 291 10.85 -19.72 8.29
CA ALA A 291 10.86 -18.26 8.25
C ALA A 291 11.91 -17.71 9.25
N PRO A 292 12.61 -16.62 8.90
CA PRO A 292 13.60 -16.02 9.80
C PRO A 292 12.95 -15.58 11.12
N LEU A 293 13.69 -15.74 12.22
CA LEU A 293 13.27 -15.22 13.52
C LEU A 293 13.40 -13.71 13.53
N ILE A 294 12.29 -13.02 13.82
CA ILE A 294 12.27 -11.58 14.01
C ILE A 294 12.21 -11.32 15.51
N ALA A 295 13.28 -10.74 16.06
CA ALA A 295 13.36 -10.41 17.48
C ALA A 295 12.17 -9.52 17.91
N TYR A 296 11.64 -9.76 19.11
CA TYR A 296 10.50 -9.04 19.68
C TYR A 296 9.17 -9.17 18.91
N TYR A 297 9.08 -10.08 17.93
CA TYR A 297 7.84 -10.43 17.24
C TYR A 297 7.52 -11.91 17.42
N GLN A 298 6.78 -12.20 18.48
CA GLN A 298 6.36 -13.55 18.87
C GLN A 298 4.84 -13.61 19.03
N GLY A 299 4.25 -14.75 18.71
CA GLY A 299 2.80 -14.94 18.78
C GLY A 299 2.37 -16.18 18.00
N ARG A 300 1.09 -16.50 18.09
CA ARG A 300 0.51 -17.66 17.39
C ARG A 300 0.55 -17.51 15.86
N HIS A 301 0.24 -16.31 15.37
CA HIS A 301 0.12 -16.00 13.95
C HIS A 301 1.36 -15.28 13.39
N VAL A 302 2.55 -15.66 13.83
CA VAL A 302 3.81 -15.13 13.28
C VAL A 302 4.30 -15.99 12.12
N PRO A 303 4.95 -15.40 11.10
CA PRO A 303 5.60 -16.14 10.04
C PRO A 303 6.56 -17.20 10.59
N SER A 304 6.29 -18.46 10.24
CA SER A 304 7.03 -19.60 10.76
C SER A 304 7.58 -20.51 9.65
N VAL A 305 6.88 -20.63 8.52
CA VAL A 305 7.35 -21.37 7.35
C VAL A 305 7.12 -20.55 6.09
N ILE A 306 8.07 -20.60 5.16
CA ILE A 306 7.94 -20.07 3.81
C ILE A 306 7.88 -21.28 2.87
N ILE A 307 6.89 -21.33 1.99
CA ILE A 307 6.83 -22.29 0.89
C ILE A 307 7.07 -21.54 -0.41
N TYR A 308 8.17 -21.84 -1.08
CA TYR A 308 8.40 -21.44 -2.46
C TYR A 308 7.74 -22.43 -3.39
N LEU A 309 7.05 -21.95 -4.42
CA LEU A 309 6.32 -22.74 -5.41
C LEU A 309 6.74 -22.29 -6.82
N SER A 310 7.07 -23.25 -7.69
CA SER A 310 7.51 -22.97 -9.06
C SER A 310 7.06 -24.08 -10.02
N GLU A 311 6.71 -23.68 -11.24
CA GLU A 311 6.46 -24.59 -12.37
C GLU A 311 7.81 -25.02 -12.99
N LEU A 312 8.06 -26.33 -13.07
CA LEU A 312 9.35 -26.87 -13.52
C LEU A 312 9.35 -27.38 -14.96
N THR A 313 8.18 -27.70 -15.52
CA THR A 313 8.06 -28.27 -16.88
C THR A 313 7.37 -27.35 -17.88
N GLU A 314 6.80 -26.23 -17.44
CA GLU A 314 6.38 -25.24 -18.42
C GLU A 314 7.66 -24.69 -19.06
N SER A 315 7.75 -24.76 -20.39
CA SER A 315 8.77 -23.99 -21.10
C SER A 315 8.65 -22.56 -20.59
N LEU A 316 9.75 -21.81 -20.51
CA LEU A 316 9.64 -20.36 -20.33
C LEU A 316 9.03 -19.80 -21.60
N ALA A 317 7.73 -20.04 -21.79
CA ALA A 317 6.86 -19.10 -22.39
C ALA A 317 7.16 -17.84 -21.60
N MET A 318 7.96 -16.97 -22.20
CA MET A 318 7.72 -15.55 -22.08
C MET A 318 6.26 -15.38 -22.47
N GLN A 319 5.36 -15.67 -21.51
CA GLN A 319 3.92 -15.50 -21.65
C GLN A 319 3.78 -14.11 -22.21
N GLN A 320 3.11 -14.04 -23.36
CA GLN A 320 2.95 -12.83 -24.15
C GLN A 320 2.69 -11.67 -23.22
N VAL A 321 3.68 -10.80 -23.08
CA VAL A 321 3.59 -9.57 -22.31
C VAL A 321 2.40 -8.82 -22.90
N SER A 322 1.32 -8.78 -22.12
CA SER A 322 0.11 -8.06 -22.48
C SER A 322 0.43 -6.57 -22.33
N GLY A 323 1.03 -5.95 -23.36
CA GLY A 323 1.36 -4.52 -23.35
C GLY A 323 2.50 -4.05 -24.26
N GLY A 324 3.30 -4.94 -24.81
CA GLY A 324 4.38 -4.62 -25.75
C GLY A 324 5.06 -5.91 -26.18
N SER A 325 5.60 -6.01 -27.40
CA SER A 325 6.21 -7.28 -27.80
C SER A 325 7.50 -7.47 -26.98
N ALA A 326 7.64 -8.56 -26.22
CA ALA A 326 8.89 -8.88 -25.51
C ALA A 326 10.12 -8.81 -26.44
N ALA A 327 9.90 -9.04 -27.74
CA ALA A 327 10.89 -8.86 -28.79
C ALA A 327 11.38 -7.40 -28.97
N GLU A 328 10.57 -6.36 -28.72
CA GLU A 328 11.01 -4.96 -28.78
C GLU A 328 11.92 -4.60 -27.61
N LEU A 329 11.60 -5.05 -26.39
CA LEU A 329 12.48 -4.87 -25.23
C LEU A 329 13.80 -5.63 -25.41
N ILE A 330 13.74 -6.86 -25.93
CA ILE A 330 14.94 -7.64 -26.29
C ILE A 330 15.76 -6.91 -27.35
N ALA A 331 15.12 -6.37 -28.39
CA ALA A 331 15.79 -5.62 -29.44
C ALA A 331 16.54 -4.40 -28.88
N GLN A 332 15.90 -3.64 -28.00
CA GLN A 332 16.50 -2.46 -27.36
C GLN A 332 17.64 -2.85 -26.40
N LEU A 333 17.42 -3.85 -25.55
CA LEU A 333 18.40 -4.25 -24.53
C LEU A 333 19.66 -4.86 -25.14
N LEU A 334 19.51 -5.62 -26.24
CA LEU A 334 20.59 -6.40 -26.86
C LEU A 334 21.08 -5.81 -28.18
N ASP A 335 20.61 -4.62 -28.57
CA ASP A 335 20.90 -3.96 -29.85
C ASP A 335 20.68 -4.90 -31.07
N LEU A 336 19.56 -5.63 -31.01
CA LEU A 336 19.15 -6.57 -32.05
C LEU A 336 18.11 -5.95 -32.96
N THR A 337 18.09 -6.38 -34.22
CA THR A 337 16.97 -6.04 -35.11
C THR A 337 15.69 -6.74 -34.65
N ARG A 338 14.51 -6.24 -35.07
CA ARG A 338 13.21 -6.88 -34.72
C ARG A 338 13.15 -8.36 -35.09
N GLN A 339 13.73 -8.77 -36.21
CA GLN A 339 13.75 -10.19 -36.61
C GLN A 339 14.73 -11.02 -35.78
N GLU A 340 15.90 -10.46 -35.46
CA GLU A 340 16.87 -11.12 -34.56
C GLU A 340 16.30 -11.30 -33.15
N ALA A 341 15.62 -10.28 -32.61
CA ALA A 341 15.00 -10.35 -31.29
C ALA A 341 13.85 -11.37 -31.23
N ARG A 342 13.04 -11.45 -32.30
CA ARG A 342 12.01 -12.51 -32.45
C ARG A 342 12.63 -13.90 -32.44
N LEU A 343 13.70 -14.11 -33.21
CA LEU A 343 14.41 -15.39 -33.21
C LEU A 343 15.01 -15.70 -31.83
N ALA A 344 15.64 -14.71 -31.19
CA ALA A 344 16.24 -14.87 -29.86
C ALA A 344 15.21 -15.27 -28.79
N ALA A 345 14.02 -14.65 -28.82
CA ALA A 345 12.93 -15.00 -27.91
C ALA A 345 12.47 -16.46 -28.09
N LEU A 346 12.29 -16.91 -29.33
CA LEU A 346 11.87 -18.30 -29.63
C LEU A 346 12.93 -19.32 -29.19
N LEU A 347 14.21 -19.03 -29.45
CA LEU A 347 15.32 -19.89 -29.00
C LEU A 347 15.44 -19.93 -27.47
N ALA A 348 15.10 -18.83 -26.78
CA ALA A 348 15.06 -18.77 -25.32
C ALA A 348 13.91 -19.59 -24.72
N CYS A 349 12.80 -19.71 -25.45
CA CYS A 349 11.68 -20.60 -25.11
C CYS A 349 11.98 -22.09 -25.40
N GLY A 350 13.25 -22.45 -25.59
CA GLY A 350 13.69 -23.83 -25.82
C GLY A 350 13.45 -24.37 -27.23
N GLN A 351 12.98 -23.55 -28.18
CA GLN A 351 12.79 -24.00 -29.56
C GLN A 351 14.12 -24.23 -30.26
N THR A 352 14.13 -25.19 -31.18
CA THR A 352 15.23 -25.37 -32.13
C THR A 352 15.19 -24.28 -33.21
N ILE A 353 16.32 -24.06 -33.88
CA ILE A 353 16.40 -23.11 -35.01
C ILE A 353 15.39 -23.46 -36.11
N SER A 354 15.09 -24.75 -36.32
CA SER A 354 14.14 -25.19 -37.34
C SER A 354 12.69 -24.87 -36.97
N GLU A 355 12.32 -25.10 -35.72
CA GLU A 355 10.98 -24.76 -35.20
C GLU A 355 10.77 -23.25 -35.20
N ALA A 356 11.76 -22.49 -34.73
CA ALA A 356 11.71 -21.04 -34.72
C ALA A 356 11.62 -20.47 -36.15
N ALA A 357 12.34 -21.05 -37.12
CA ALA A 357 12.23 -20.66 -38.53
C ALA A 357 10.82 -20.90 -39.07
N GLY A 358 10.23 -22.06 -38.76
CA GLY A 358 8.85 -22.39 -39.11
C GLY A 358 7.84 -21.42 -38.52
N GLN A 359 7.97 -21.08 -37.25
CA GLN A 359 7.09 -20.13 -36.56
C GLN A 359 7.23 -18.70 -37.09
N MET A 360 8.43 -18.31 -37.50
CA MET A 360 8.70 -16.99 -38.11
C MET A 360 8.34 -16.93 -39.60
N GLY A 361 8.02 -18.05 -40.25
CA GLY A 361 7.75 -18.11 -41.70
C GLY A 361 8.98 -17.83 -42.56
N ILE A 362 10.19 -18.14 -42.08
CA ILE A 362 11.46 -17.92 -42.80
C ILE A 362 12.16 -19.24 -43.12
N ALA A 363 13.07 -19.21 -44.10
CA ALA A 363 13.90 -20.38 -44.38
C ALA A 363 14.83 -20.70 -43.20
N VAL A 364 15.05 -21.98 -42.92
CA VAL A 364 15.98 -22.45 -41.86
C VAL A 364 17.39 -21.88 -42.06
N THR A 365 17.82 -21.69 -43.31
CA THR A 365 19.10 -21.04 -43.65
C THR A 365 19.16 -19.58 -43.20
N ALA A 366 18.06 -18.82 -43.35
CA ALA A 366 17.97 -17.45 -42.87
C ALA A 366 17.99 -17.39 -41.34
N ALA A 367 17.26 -18.27 -40.65
CA ALA A 367 17.29 -18.37 -39.19
C ALA A 367 18.71 -18.70 -38.66
N ARG A 368 19.44 -19.61 -39.32
CA ARG A 368 20.85 -19.90 -38.99
C ARG A 368 21.73 -18.66 -39.16
N ASN A 369 21.54 -17.87 -40.21
CA ASN A 369 22.30 -16.64 -40.42
C ASN A 369 21.98 -15.58 -39.35
N TYR A 370 20.71 -15.38 -39.02
CA TYR A 370 20.30 -14.51 -37.91
C TYR A 370 20.90 -14.98 -36.57
N SER A 371 20.90 -16.28 -36.27
CA SER A 371 21.54 -16.77 -35.03
C SER A 371 23.04 -16.47 -34.98
N LYS A 372 23.76 -16.59 -36.11
CA LYS A 372 25.19 -16.24 -36.18
C LYS A 372 25.42 -14.76 -35.94
N ASN A 373 24.58 -13.91 -36.53
CA ASN A 373 24.65 -12.46 -36.32
C ASN A 373 24.37 -12.09 -34.86
N ILE A 374 23.35 -12.69 -34.24
CA ILE A 374 23.05 -12.52 -32.82
C ILE A 374 24.27 -12.90 -31.98
N TYR A 375 24.85 -14.08 -32.22
CA TYR A 375 26.00 -14.56 -31.46
C TYR A 375 27.23 -13.65 -31.63
N ALA A 376 27.47 -13.17 -32.85
CA ALA A 376 28.56 -12.24 -33.14
C ALA A 376 28.36 -10.88 -32.45
N LYS A 377 27.15 -10.30 -32.54
CA LYS A 377 26.81 -9.03 -31.89
C LYS A 377 26.96 -9.09 -30.38
N LEU A 378 26.57 -10.20 -29.77
CA LEU A 378 26.61 -10.40 -28.32
C LEU A 378 27.93 -10.99 -27.82
N GLY A 379 28.87 -11.34 -28.70
CA GLY A 379 30.15 -11.95 -28.33
C GLY A 379 30.02 -13.32 -27.66
N ILE A 380 28.97 -14.09 -27.98
CA ILE A 380 28.66 -15.38 -27.35
C ILE A 380 28.92 -16.58 -28.26
N LYS A 381 29.04 -17.78 -27.68
CA LYS A 381 29.46 -18.98 -28.41
C LYS A 381 28.29 -19.82 -28.92
N GLY A 382 27.07 -19.58 -28.45
CA GLY A 382 25.89 -20.27 -28.97
C GLY A 382 24.60 -20.05 -28.19
N GLN A 383 23.62 -20.91 -28.48
CA GLN A 383 22.26 -20.81 -27.96
C GLN A 383 22.20 -20.84 -26.43
N ASN A 384 23.00 -21.68 -25.76
CA ASN A 384 23.00 -21.78 -24.31
C ASN A 384 23.43 -20.48 -23.62
N ASP A 385 24.36 -19.73 -24.22
CA ASP A 385 24.81 -18.44 -23.71
C ASP A 385 23.71 -17.38 -23.91
N LEU A 386 23.03 -17.40 -25.07
CA LEU A 386 21.90 -16.53 -25.36
C LEU A 386 20.75 -16.76 -24.36
N VAL A 387 20.42 -18.02 -24.10
CA VAL A 387 19.43 -18.42 -23.10
C VAL A 387 19.84 -17.86 -21.74
N ARG A 388 21.09 -18.07 -21.30
CA ARG A 388 21.58 -17.54 -20.01
C ARG A 388 21.47 -16.01 -19.91
N ILE A 389 21.80 -15.28 -20.98
CA ILE A 389 21.69 -13.80 -21.00
C ILE A 389 20.22 -13.40 -20.86
N LEU A 390 19.34 -13.98 -21.66
CA LEU A 390 17.91 -13.63 -21.65
C LEU A 390 17.24 -13.98 -20.32
N PHE A 391 17.63 -15.10 -19.68
CA PHE A 391 17.18 -15.45 -18.34
C PHE A 391 17.62 -14.43 -17.27
N LYS A 392 18.87 -13.97 -17.32
CA LYS A 392 19.35 -12.93 -16.39
C LYS A 392 18.68 -11.59 -16.63
N SER A 393 18.30 -11.32 -17.87
CA SER A 393 17.60 -10.10 -18.28
C SER A 393 16.09 -10.19 -18.12
N PHE A 394 15.53 -11.31 -17.65
CA PHE A 394 14.08 -11.54 -17.62
C PHE A 394 13.32 -10.46 -16.84
N ALA A 395 13.88 -10.00 -15.72
CA ALA A 395 13.31 -8.92 -14.92
C ALA A 395 13.26 -7.55 -15.65
N LEU A 396 14.08 -7.36 -16.70
CA LEU A 396 14.10 -6.13 -17.51
C LEU A 396 13.21 -6.21 -18.76
N LEU A 397 12.72 -7.40 -19.10
CA LEU A 397 12.13 -7.71 -20.40
C LEU A 397 10.62 -8.01 -20.32
N ARG A 398 9.98 -7.77 -19.17
CA ARG A 398 8.60 -8.18 -18.90
C ARG A 398 7.69 -7.03 -18.48
#